data_AF-A0A946U905-F1
#
_entry.id   AF-A0A946U905-F1
#
_cell.length_a   1.000
_cell.length_b   1.000
_cell.length_c   1.000
_cell.angle_alpha   90.00
_cell.angle_beta   90.00
_cell.angle_gamma   90.00
#
_symmetry.space_group_name_H-M   'P 1'
#
loop_
_entity.id
_entity.type
_entity.pdbx_description
1 polymer ?
#
loop_
_entity_poly.entity_id
_entity_poly.type
_entity_poly.pdbx_seq_one_letter_code
_entity_poly.pdbx_strand_id
1 'polypeptide(L)'
;MTSTAISATTAEDQSSLISIPAGSAYQFFTSAKLASGEHVRVEQTPDGGSTWIELIDSTWRGLFLHERCTRNAITGPADIRVVKYATEASIAVYYDS
;
A
#
# COMPACT_ATOMS: atom_id res chain seq x y z
N MET A 1 -7.90 5.28 13.83
CA MET A 1 -8.94 5.68 12.86
C MET A 1 -8.50 5.17 11.50
N THR A 2 -9.41 4.57 10.73
CA THR A 2 -9.09 4.06 9.39
C THR A 2 -9.05 5.20 8.37
N SER A 3 -7.98 5.26 7.59
CA SER A 3 -7.75 6.25 6.54
C SER A 3 -7.78 5.58 5.17
N THR A 4 -8.25 6.30 4.15
CA THR A 4 -8.28 5.82 2.77
C THR A 4 -7.01 6.26 2.06
N ALA A 5 -6.24 5.30 1.55
CA ALA A 5 -5.05 5.57 0.73
C ALA A 5 -5.41 5.66 -0.76
N ILE A 6 -6.24 4.75 -1.27
CA ILE A 6 -6.72 4.72 -2.66
C ILE A 6 -8.21 4.37 -2.65
N SER A 7 -9.01 5.13 -3.41
CA SER A 7 -10.47 4.98 -3.45
C SER A 7 -10.93 3.75 -4.25
N ALA A 8 -12.13 3.23 -3.94
CA ALA A 8 -12.78 2.14 -4.69
C ALA A 8 -13.40 2.58 -6.04
N THR A 9 -13.01 3.76 -6.54
CA THR A 9 -13.37 4.24 -7.88
C THR A 9 -12.18 4.26 -8.83
N THR A 10 -10.99 3.86 -8.36
CA THR A 10 -9.78 3.83 -9.17
C THR A 10 -9.22 2.43 -9.27
N ALA A 11 -9.07 1.90 -10.49
CA ALA A 11 -8.54 0.56 -10.74
C ALA A 11 -7.03 0.51 -10.46
N GLU A 12 -6.28 1.44 -11.05
CA GLU A 12 -4.84 1.62 -10.81
C GLU A 12 -4.55 3.05 -10.39
N ASP A 13 -3.86 3.22 -9.27
CA ASP A 13 -3.49 4.54 -8.74
C ASP A 13 -2.36 4.44 -7.72
N GLN A 14 -1.86 5.60 -7.30
CA GLN A 14 -0.93 5.74 -6.19
C GLN A 14 -1.53 6.66 -5.12
N SER A 15 -1.29 6.35 -3.85
CA SER A 15 -1.71 7.24 -2.76
C SER A 15 -0.87 8.51 -2.70
N SER A 16 -1.33 9.47 -1.93
CA SER A 16 -0.47 10.53 -1.39
C SER A 16 0.59 9.96 -0.44
N LEU A 17 1.53 10.81 -0.02
CA LEU A 17 2.53 10.48 0.99
C LEU A 17 1.87 10.13 2.33
N ILE A 18 2.34 9.05 2.94
CA ILE A 18 1.94 8.53 4.25
C ILE A 18 3.20 8.46 5.11
N SER A 19 3.24 9.27 6.17
CA SER A 19 4.34 9.27 7.14
C SER A 19 4.05 8.32 8.29
N ILE A 20 4.92 7.34 8.49
CA ILE A 20 4.87 6.37 9.60
C ILE A 20 5.96 6.75 10.60
N PRO A 21 5.62 7.24 11.81
CA PRO A 21 6.60 7.62 12.81
C PRO A 21 7.45 6.45 13.31
N ALA A 22 8.64 6.74 13.82
CA ALA A 22 9.49 5.74 14.46
C ALA A 22 8.75 5.04 15.62
N GLY A 23 8.84 3.71 15.67
CA GLY A 23 8.17 2.90 16.69
C GLY A 23 6.65 2.71 16.50
N SER A 24 6.07 3.25 15.43
CA SER A 24 4.69 2.99 15.02
C SER A 24 4.64 1.91 13.93
N ALA A 25 3.54 1.15 13.87
CA ALA A 25 3.28 0.22 12.78
C ALA A 25 1.91 0.51 12.18
N TYR A 26 1.83 0.72 10.87
CA TYR A 26 0.57 0.95 10.19
C TYR A 26 0.16 -0.32 9.45
N GLN A 27 -1.07 -0.76 9.65
CA GLN A 27 -1.66 -1.88 8.92
C GLN A 27 -2.37 -1.35 7.68
N PHE A 28 -2.09 -1.98 6.55
CA PHE A 28 -2.71 -1.71 5.26
C PHE A 28 -3.59 -2.88 4.88
N PHE A 29 -4.73 -2.60 4.26
CA PHE A 29 -5.66 -3.64 3.82
C PHE A 29 -6.56 -3.15 2.69
N THR A 30 -7.10 -4.09 1.93
CA THR A 30 -8.06 -3.82 0.86
C THR A 30 -9.50 -4.00 1.34
N SER A 31 -10.45 -3.30 0.73
CA SER A 31 -11.89 -3.44 1.03
C SER A 31 -12.45 -4.82 0.70
N ALA A 32 -11.80 -5.53 -0.23
CA ALA A 32 -12.13 -6.88 -0.65
C ALA A 32 -10.86 -7.63 -1.09
N LYS A 33 -10.99 -8.92 -1.33
CA LYS A 33 -9.89 -9.74 -1.85
C LYS A 33 -9.55 -9.32 -3.28
N LEU A 34 -8.26 -9.10 -3.54
CA LEU A 34 -7.73 -8.84 -4.88
C LEU A 34 -7.86 -10.10 -5.76
N ALA A 35 -8.12 -9.92 -7.05
CA ALA A 35 -8.16 -11.00 -8.03
C ALA A 35 -6.74 -11.48 -8.39
N SER A 36 -6.64 -12.61 -9.10
CA SER A 36 -5.34 -13.15 -9.50
C SER A 36 -4.61 -12.17 -10.43
N GLY A 37 -3.37 -11.81 -10.07
CA GLY A 37 -2.57 -10.83 -10.80
C GLY A 37 -2.72 -9.39 -10.31
N GLU A 38 -3.76 -9.09 -9.52
CA GLU A 38 -3.93 -7.79 -8.87
C GLU A 38 -3.12 -7.71 -7.58
N HIS A 39 -2.56 -6.54 -7.32
CA HIS A 39 -1.69 -6.33 -6.17
C HIS A 39 -1.61 -4.87 -5.75
N VAL A 40 -1.13 -4.66 -4.53
CA VAL A 40 -0.64 -3.37 -4.04
C VAL A 40 0.84 -3.54 -3.74
N ARG A 41 1.66 -2.62 -4.22
CA ARG A 41 3.05 -2.47 -3.79
C ARG A 41 3.21 -1.24 -2.92
N VAL A 42 4.31 -1.16 -2.22
CA VAL A 42 4.69 0.01 -1.43
C VAL A 42 5.97 0.59 -1.99
N GLU A 43 5.99 1.91 -2.10
CA GLU A 43 7.20 2.64 -2.44
C GLU A 43 7.55 3.58 -1.28
N GLN A 44 8.83 3.64 -0.93
CA GLN A 44 9.37 4.56 0.06
C GLN A 44 10.03 5.74 -0.63
N THR A 45 9.95 6.92 -0.02
CA THR A 45 10.69 8.10 -0.44
C THR A 45 11.73 8.50 0.61
N PRO A 46 13.01 8.67 0.23
CA PRO A 46 14.04 9.20 1.12
C PRO A 46 14.10 10.74 1.12
N ASP A 47 13.40 11.41 0.19
CA ASP A 47 13.53 12.84 -0.09
C ASP A 47 12.19 13.61 -0.06
N GLY A 48 11.20 13.07 0.66
CA GLY A 48 9.91 13.73 0.86
C GLY A 48 9.00 13.71 -0.38
N GLY A 49 9.23 12.78 -1.31
CA GLY A 49 8.34 12.47 -2.43
C GLY A 49 8.87 12.86 -3.81
N SER A 50 10.14 13.27 -3.92
CA SER A 50 10.76 13.58 -5.21
C SER A 50 11.22 12.30 -5.93
N THR A 51 11.72 11.33 -5.18
CA THR A 51 12.06 9.98 -5.65
C THR A 51 11.30 8.92 -4.86
N TRP A 52 10.96 7.83 -5.54
CA TRP A 52 10.19 6.72 -5.01
C TRP A 52 10.87 5.40 -5.34
N ILE A 53 11.08 4.59 -4.31
CA ILE A 53 11.82 3.33 -4.39
C ILE A 53 10.88 2.22 -3.94
N GLU A 54 10.66 1.22 -4.79
CA GLU A 54 9.83 0.07 -4.43
C GLU A 54 10.44 -0.71 -3.26
N LEU A 55 9.63 -0.97 -2.23
CA LEU A 55 10.00 -1.84 -1.13
C LEU A 55 9.83 -3.29 -1.57
N ILE A 56 10.95 -3.95 -1.83
CA ILE A 56 10.97 -5.35 -2.23
C ILE A 56 10.97 -6.23 -0.98
N ASP A 57 9.80 -6.80 -0.65
CA ASP A 57 9.74 -7.95 0.25
C ASP A 57 10.26 -9.19 -0.49
N SER A 58 11.29 -9.85 0.05
CA SER A 58 11.88 -11.07 -0.54
C SER A 58 10.89 -12.24 -0.54
N THR A 59 9.90 -12.22 0.35
CA THR A 59 8.84 -13.23 0.45
C THR A 59 7.90 -13.20 -0.75
N TRP A 60 7.60 -12.00 -1.25
CA TRP A 60 6.57 -11.78 -2.27
C TRP A 60 7.04 -10.94 -3.46
N ARG A 61 8.35 -10.78 -3.63
CA ARG A 61 8.98 -10.09 -4.78
C ARG A 61 8.42 -8.68 -5.03
N GLY A 62 8.14 -7.92 -3.96
CA GLY A 62 7.59 -6.55 -4.05
C GLY A 62 6.06 -6.45 -3.98
N LEU A 63 5.33 -7.59 -3.97
CA LEU A 63 3.89 -7.59 -3.73
C LEU A 63 3.61 -7.42 -2.23
N PHE A 64 3.02 -6.30 -1.85
CA PHE A 64 2.73 -5.99 -0.44
C PHE A 64 1.36 -6.50 -0.01
N LEU A 65 0.33 -6.28 -0.84
CA LEU A 65 -0.98 -6.93 -0.76
C LEU A 65 -1.27 -7.63 -2.08
N HIS A 66 -1.92 -8.77 -2.04
CA HIS A 66 -2.28 -9.56 -3.22
C HIS A 66 -3.42 -10.53 -2.90
N GLU A 67 -3.78 -11.41 -3.83
CA GLU A 67 -4.93 -12.31 -3.72
C GLU A 67 -4.85 -13.30 -2.53
N ARG A 68 -3.69 -13.49 -1.89
CA ARG A 68 -3.56 -14.34 -0.68
C ARG A 68 -3.18 -13.54 0.58
N CYS A 69 -2.87 -12.25 0.42
CA CYS A 69 -2.47 -11.36 1.49
C CYS A 69 -3.27 -10.06 1.37
N THR A 70 -4.40 -9.96 2.07
CA THR A 70 -5.27 -8.78 2.04
C THR A 70 -4.99 -7.80 3.16
N ARG A 71 -4.04 -8.12 4.05
CA ARG A 71 -3.60 -7.26 5.14
C ARG A 71 -2.12 -7.48 5.43
N ASN A 72 -1.36 -6.38 5.52
CA ASN A 72 0.06 -6.40 5.85
C ASN A 72 0.44 -5.10 6.57
N ALA A 73 1.59 -5.05 7.25
CA ALA A 73 1.99 -3.91 8.06
C ALA A 73 3.38 -3.39 7.71
N ILE A 74 3.58 -2.08 7.93
CA ILE A 74 4.89 -1.42 7.83
C ILE A 74 5.20 -0.75 9.15
N THR A 75 6.37 -1.03 9.68
CA THR A 75 6.90 -0.39 10.89
C THR A 75 7.79 0.78 10.50
N GLY A 76 7.54 1.94 11.10
CA GLY A 76 8.32 3.15 10.87
C GLY A 76 9.68 3.16 11.61
N PRO A 77 10.54 4.14 11.30
CA PRO A 77 10.22 5.34 10.53
C PRO A 77 10.25 5.12 9.02
N ALA A 78 9.20 5.56 8.31
CA ALA A 78 9.15 5.53 6.86
C ALA A 78 8.15 6.54 6.29
N ASP A 79 8.54 7.24 5.21
CA ASP A 79 7.61 7.99 4.37
C ASP A 79 7.35 7.17 3.11
N ILE A 80 6.10 6.79 2.89
CA ILE A 80 5.72 5.84 1.84
C ILE A 80 4.53 6.32 1.02
N ARG A 81 4.27 5.61 -0.07
CA ARG A 81 2.98 5.57 -0.75
C ARG A 81 2.66 4.13 -1.12
N VAL A 82 1.37 3.83 -1.23
CA VAL A 82 0.92 2.57 -1.83
C VAL A 82 0.62 2.79 -3.30
N VAL A 83 0.89 1.79 -4.13
CA VAL A 83 0.54 1.78 -5.55
C VAL A 83 -0.31 0.55 -5.81
N LYS A 84 -1.53 0.76 -6.27
CA LYS A 84 -2.52 -0.28 -6.56
C LYS A 84 -2.51 -0.61 -8.04
N TYR A 85 -2.52 -1.90 -8.35
CA TYR A 85 -2.75 -2.45 -9.67
C TYR A 85 -3.94 -3.41 -9.59
N ALA A 86 -5.09 -3.00 -10.11
CA ALA A 86 -6.27 -3.84 -10.21
C ALA A 86 -6.97 -3.66 -11.55
N THR A 87 -7.71 -4.68 -11.94
CA THR A 87 -8.53 -4.68 -13.16
C THR A 87 -9.85 -3.94 -12.96
N GLU A 88 -10.40 -3.98 -11.74
CA GLU A 88 -11.62 -3.25 -11.38
C GLU A 88 -11.36 -2.17 -10.33
N ALA A 89 -12.10 -1.07 -10.47
CA ALA A 89 -12.07 0.05 -9.55
C ALA A 89 -12.55 -0.32 -8.14
N SER A 90 -13.41 -1.33 -8.01
CA SER A 90 -14.27 -1.65 -6.85
C SER A 90 -13.56 -1.97 -5.52
N ILE A 91 -12.22 -1.93 -5.49
CA ILE A 91 -11.41 -2.25 -4.31
C ILE A 91 -10.68 -1.00 -3.81
N ALA A 92 -11.00 -0.52 -2.62
CA ALA A 92 -10.22 0.54 -1.96
C ALA A 92 -9.01 -0.04 -1.24
N VAL A 93 -7.98 0.79 -1.04
CA VAL A 93 -6.85 0.52 -0.14
C VAL A 93 -6.96 1.44 1.07
N TYR A 94 -6.92 0.86 2.26
CA TYR A 94 -7.01 1.55 3.53
C TYR A 94 -5.76 1.32 4.37
N TYR A 95 -5.60 2.16 5.40
CA TYR A 95 -4.63 1.93 6.45
C TYR A 95 -5.11 2.47 7.82
N ASP A 96 -4.60 1.88 8.88
CA ASP A 96 -4.72 2.38 10.26
C ASP A 96 -3.44 2.14 11.07
N SER A 97 -3.29 2.92 12.15
CA SER A 97 -2.20 2.86 13.13
C SER A 97 -2.57 2.03 14.35
#